data_AF-A0A5A9NGC7-F1
#
_entry.id   AF-A0A5A9NGC7-F1
#
_cell.length_a   1.000
_cell.length_b   1.000
_cell.length_c   1.000
_cell.angle_alpha   90.00
_cell.angle_beta   90.00
_cell.angle_gamma   90.00
#
_symmetry.space_group_name_H-M   'P 1'
#
loop_
_entity.id
_entity.type
_entity.pdbx_description
1 polymer ?
#
loop_
_entity_poly.entity_id
_entity_poly.type
_entity_poly.pdbx_seq_one_letter_code
_entity_poly.pdbx_strand_id
1 'polypeptide(L)'
;MVHPEVKNWIKYANFEDKHGYIARGRKVFERGVEFFGEDHISENLYVAFARFEEKQKEFERVRVIYKYALDRIPKQQAQELFKNYTVFEKRFGDRRGIEDVIVSKRRFQYEEEVKANPHNYDAWFDYLRLVESDADAETVREVYERAIANTPPIQEKRHWRRYIYLWINYALYEELEVKDPEKTRQVYQACLELMPHKKFTFAKIWLLYGRFEIRQKNLQNARRGLGTAIGKCPKNKLFKGYIELELQLREFDRCRKLYEKYLEFSPENCTTWIKFAELEAILGDTDRARAIFELAIGQPRLDMPEVLWKSYIDFEIEQEEYDNTRGLYKRLLQRTQHVKVWISYCQFELSIDTDERLQRCRQVYEEANKGLQSCEEKEERLMLLESWRDFEEEVGTFTNQERVRKLLPEKVKKRRKITAEDGSDAGWEEYYDYIFPEDAANQPNLKLLAMAKMWKKQQQVEEEEEEEEEEEEDDEEEQKVPPRAEEPQENSEAEEQDPADTKQKEIDDRDDVDESSSSSSSESEDQTEQTKTDADRD
;
A
#
# COMPACT_ATOMS: atom_id res chain seq x y z
N MET A 1 6.58 -7.45 -78.24
CA MET A 1 7.44 -7.06 -77.09
C MET A 1 6.77 -7.64 -75.84
N VAL A 2 7.48 -8.44 -75.04
CA VAL A 2 6.92 -8.92 -73.76
C VAL A 2 7.29 -7.89 -72.70
N HIS A 3 6.29 -7.26 -72.09
CA HIS A 3 6.54 -6.35 -70.97
C HIS A 3 7.07 -7.18 -69.78
N PRO A 4 8.30 -6.92 -69.28
CA PRO A 4 8.95 -7.72 -68.25
C PRO A 4 8.39 -7.41 -66.85
N GLU A 5 7.06 -7.41 -66.72
CA GLU A 5 6.36 -7.27 -65.46
C GLU A 5 6.04 -8.63 -64.87
N VAL A 6 6.24 -8.76 -63.56
CA VAL A 6 5.91 -9.94 -62.75
C VAL A 6 4.47 -10.42 -62.98
N LYS A 7 3.52 -9.47 -63.13
CA LYS A 7 2.11 -9.76 -63.41
C LYS A 7 1.90 -10.56 -64.71
N ASN A 8 2.75 -10.37 -65.71
CA ASN A 8 2.65 -11.06 -67.00
C ASN A 8 3.23 -12.48 -66.93
N TRP A 9 4.31 -12.68 -66.18
CA TRP A 9 4.83 -14.01 -65.86
C TRP A 9 3.82 -14.84 -65.05
N ILE A 10 3.18 -14.24 -64.03
CA ILE A 10 2.12 -14.90 -63.26
C ILE A 10 0.91 -15.24 -64.16
N LYS A 11 0.49 -14.35 -65.07
CA LYS A 11 -0.57 -14.64 -66.04
C LYS A 11 -0.19 -15.78 -67.00
N TYR A 12 1.06 -15.81 -67.47
CA TYR A 12 1.54 -16.85 -68.38
C TYR A 12 1.63 -18.22 -67.69
N ALA A 13 2.15 -18.28 -66.46
CA ALA A 13 2.16 -19.52 -65.68
C ALA A 13 0.73 -20.02 -65.37
N ASN A 14 -0.19 -19.12 -65.01
CA ASN A 14 -1.61 -19.45 -64.81
C ASN A 14 -2.32 -19.92 -66.11
N PHE A 15 -1.82 -19.54 -67.29
CA PHE A 15 -2.34 -20.03 -68.58
C PHE A 15 -1.89 -21.48 -68.81
N GLU A 16 -0.61 -21.79 -68.63
CA GLU A 16 -0.10 -23.17 -68.73
C GLU A 16 -0.75 -24.11 -67.68
N ASP A 17 -1.01 -23.62 -66.46
CA ASP A 17 -1.74 -24.32 -65.39
C ASP A 17 -3.18 -24.66 -65.81
N LYS A 18 -3.93 -23.69 -66.39
CA LYS A 18 -5.28 -23.92 -66.92
C LYS A 18 -5.34 -24.93 -68.07
N HIS A 19 -4.25 -25.05 -68.85
CA HIS A 19 -4.13 -26.04 -69.92
C HIS A 19 -3.55 -27.39 -69.45
N GLY A 20 -3.29 -27.55 -68.15
CA GLY A 20 -2.79 -28.80 -67.56
C GLY A 20 -1.32 -29.11 -67.86
N TYR A 21 -0.56 -28.18 -68.46
CA TYR A 21 0.85 -28.37 -68.77
C TYR A 21 1.75 -28.07 -67.56
N ILE A 22 1.58 -28.84 -66.49
CA ILE A 22 2.26 -28.67 -65.19
C ILE A 22 3.79 -28.50 -65.36
N ALA A 23 4.42 -29.36 -66.17
CA ALA A 23 5.86 -29.31 -66.43
C ALA A 23 6.32 -28.08 -67.24
N ARG A 24 5.41 -27.43 -67.98
CA ARG A 24 5.69 -26.14 -68.63
C ARG A 24 5.46 -24.98 -67.66
N GLY A 25 4.36 -25.01 -66.90
CA GLY A 25 4.07 -24.04 -65.83
C GLY A 25 5.23 -23.92 -64.84
N ARG A 26 5.80 -25.03 -64.37
CA ARG A 26 7.00 -25.03 -63.51
C ARG A 26 8.20 -24.38 -64.21
N LYS A 27 8.51 -24.74 -65.44
CA LYS A 27 9.60 -24.12 -66.23
C LYS A 27 9.38 -22.62 -66.48
N VAL A 28 8.14 -22.15 -66.53
CA VAL A 28 7.82 -20.71 -66.62
C VAL A 28 8.10 -20.00 -65.30
N PHE A 29 7.82 -20.62 -64.15
CA PHE A 29 8.20 -20.08 -62.84
C PHE A 29 9.72 -20.12 -62.61
N GLU A 30 10.40 -21.23 -62.91
CA GLU A 30 11.86 -21.37 -62.82
C GLU A 30 12.56 -20.30 -63.66
N ARG A 31 12.18 -20.15 -64.93
CA ARG A 31 12.69 -19.10 -65.82
C ARG A 31 12.31 -17.69 -65.36
N GLY A 32 11.16 -17.52 -64.71
CA GLY A 32 10.77 -16.24 -64.12
C GLY A 32 11.68 -15.84 -62.97
N VAL A 33 11.95 -16.76 -62.04
CA VAL A 33 12.87 -16.57 -60.91
C VAL A 33 14.29 -16.31 -61.40
N GLU A 34 14.77 -17.08 -62.39
CA GLU A 34 16.08 -16.89 -63.03
C GLU A 34 16.17 -15.54 -63.76
N PHE A 35 15.11 -15.11 -64.46
CA PHE A 35 15.09 -13.87 -65.24
C PHE A 35 15.05 -12.59 -64.38
N PHE A 36 14.31 -12.60 -63.26
CA PHE A 36 14.28 -11.46 -62.34
C PHE A 36 15.52 -11.37 -61.43
N GLY A 37 16.30 -12.46 -61.33
CA GLY A 37 17.60 -12.47 -60.68
C GLY A 37 17.58 -12.03 -59.22
N GLU A 38 18.66 -11.38 -58.80
CA GLU A 38 18.82 -10.82 -57.45
C GLU A 38 18.43 -9.32 -57.38
N ASP A 39 18.29 -8.64 -58.52
CA ASP A 39 18.07 -7.19 -58.59
C ASP A 39 16.60 -6.75 -58.48
N HIS A 40 15.64 -7.58 -58.93
CA HIS A 40 14.21 -7.24 -58.96
C HIS A 40 13.32 -8.38 -58.40
N ILE A 41 13.64 -8.80 -57.18
CA ILE A 41 12.94 -9.86 -56.47
C ILE A 41 11.57 -9.37 -55.98
N SER A 42 10.48 -10.01 -56.43
CA SER A 42 9.11 -9.61 -56.09
C SER A 42 8.36 -10.68 -55.29
N GLU A 43 7.80 -10.30 -54.13
CA GLU A 43 7.02 -11.20 -53.26
C GLU A 43 5.94 -11.98 -54.03
N ASN A 44 5.22 -11.28 -54.91
CA ASN A 44 4.11 -11.80 -55.69
C ASN A 44 4.49 -13.00 -56.59
N LEU A 45 5.73 -13.07 -57.08
CA LEU A 45 6.17 -14.20 -57.91
C LEU A 45 6.33 -15.47 -57.07
N TYR A 46 6.98 -15.36 -55.91
CA TYR A 46 7.19 -16.49 -55.00
C TYR A 46 5.89 -16.95 -54.35
N VAL A 47 5.00 -16.04 -53.97
CA VAL A 47 3.66 -16.39 -53.47
C VAL A 47 2.84 -17.11 -54.56
N ALA A 48 2.92 -16.68 -55.82
CA ALA A 48 2.26 -17.38 -56.93
C ALA A 48 2.86 -18.76 -57.22
N PHE A 49 4.19 -18.90 -57.15
CA PHE A 49 4.89 -20.16 -57.38
C PHE A 49 4.64 -21.16 -56.24
N ALA A 50 4.66 -20.70 -54.98
CA ALA A 50 4.28 -21.49 -53.81
C ALA A 50 2.83 -21.99 -53.91
N ARG A 51 1.87 -21.13 -54.29
CA ARG A 51 0.47 -21.52 -54.53
C ARG A 51 0.32 -22.49 -55.72
N PHE A 52 1.22 -22.46 -56.70
CA PHE A 52 1.22 -23.42 -57.80
C PHE A 52 1.68 -24.81 -57.32
N GLU A 53 2.82 -24.92 -56.63
CA GLU A 53 3.29 -26.21 -56.09
C GLU A 53 2.36 -26.74 -54.96
N GLU A 54 1.67 -25.86 -54.22
CA GLU A 54 0.59 -26.21 -53.27
C GLU A 54 -0.55 -26.96 -53.97
N LYS A 55 -1.02 -26.49 -55.15
CA LYS A 55 -2.01 -27.22 -55.97
C LYS A 55 -1.49 -28.58 -56.44
N GLN A 56 -0.19 -28.67 -56.74
CA GLN A 56 0.46 -29.92 -57.15
C GLN A 56 0.74 -30.87 -55.97
N LYS A 57 0.41 -30.49 -54.72
CA LYS A 57 0.64 -31.23 -53.48
C LYS A 57 2.12 -31.48 -53.15
N GLU A 58 3.02 -30.68 -53.72
CA GLU A 58 4.48 -30.79 -53.55
C GLU A 58 4.93 -29.93 -52.35
N PHE A 59 4.41 -30.23 -51.17
CA PHE A 59 4.55 -29.42 -49.95
C PHE A 59 6.01 -29.17 -49.54
N GLU A 60 6.89 -30.14 -49.77
CA GLU A 60 8.33 -30.00 -49.50
C GLU A 60 9.00 -28.97 -50.43
N ARG A 61 8.60 -28.91 -51.72
CA ARG A 61 9.05 -27.85 -52.63
C ARG A 61 8.51 -26.49 -52.20
N VAL A 62 7.27 -26.41 -51.73
CA VAL A 62 6.70 -25.16 -51.21
C VAL A 62 7.53 -24.61 -50.03
N ARG A 63 7.96 -25.48 -49.10
CA ARG A 63 8.89 -25.10 -48.01
C ARG A 63 10.23 -24.59 -48.52
N VAL A 64 10.84 -25.29 -49.49
CA VAL A 64 12.11 -24.86 -50.09
C VAL A 64 11.96 -23.51 -50.82
N ILE A 65 10.85 -23.29 -51.54
CA ILE A 65 10.55 -22.02 -52.21
C ILE A 65 10.40 -20.87 -51.20
N TYR A 66 9.65 -21.07 -50.11
CA TYR A 66 9.50 -20.04 -49.08
C TYR A 66 10.84 -19.74 -48.38
N LYS A 67 11.64 -20.76 -48.04
CA LYS A 67 12.97 -20.57 -47.45
C LYS A 67 13.90 -19.81 -48.38
N TYR A 68 14.03 -20.25 -49.63
CA TYR A 68 14.86 -19.61 -50.67
C TYR A 68 14.45 -18.15 -50.93
N ALA A 69 13.15 -17.85 -50.90
CA ALA A 69 12.64 -16.49 -51.02
C ALA A 69 12.98 -15.63 -49.79
N LEU A 70 12.86 -16.18 -48.57
CA LEU A 70 13.20 -15.48 -47.32
C LEU A 70 14.70 -15.23 -47.13
N ASP A 71 15.56 -16.10 -47.69
CA ASP A 71 17.01 -15.94 -47.63
C ASP A 71 17.54 -14.85 -48.59
N ARG A 72 16.78 -14.52 -49.65
CA ARG A 72 17.20 -13.58 -50.72
C ARG A 72 16.46 -12.24 -50.70
N ILE A 73 15.21 -12.20 -50.27
CA ILE A 73 14.41 -10.97 -50.26
C ILE A 73 14.77 -10.12 -49.02
N PRO A 74 15.06 -8.81 -49.17
CA PRO A 74 15.20 -7.91 -48.03
C PRO A 74 13.98 -7.97 -47.12
N LYS A 75 14.16 -8.33 -45.85
CA LYS A 75 13.08 -8.80 -44.95
C LYS A 75 11.92 -7.80 -44.73
N GLN A 76 12.14 -6.51 -44.98
CA GLN A 76 11.12 -5.46 -44.99
C GLN A 76 10.09 -5.64 -46.12
N GLN A 77 10.54 -6.15 -47.28
CA GLN A 77 9.73 -6.57 -48.43
C GLN A 77 9.42 -8.08 -48.38
N ALA A 78 9.29 -8.68 -47.19
CA ALA A 78 8.93 -10.08 -47.03
C ALA A 78 7.72 -10.29 -46.10
N GLN A 79 7.03 -9.21 -45.71
CA GLN A 79 5.92 -9.29 -44.75
C GLN A 79 4.73 -10.07 -45.32
N GLU A 80 4.42 -9.92 -46.61
CA GLU A 80 3.35 -10.69 -47.25
C GLU A 80 3.78 -12.14 -47.45
N LEU A 81 5.04 -12.37 -47.80
CA LEU A 81 5.64 -13.71 -47.89
C LEU A 81 5.57 -14.45 -46.54
N PHE A 82 6.00 -13.83 -45.43
CA PHE A 82 5.89 -14.41 -44.08
C PHE A 82 4.44 -14.69 -43.68
N LYS A 83 3.49 -13.81 -44.03
CA LYS A 83 2.06 -14.01 -43.76
C LYS A 83 1.51 -15.22 -44.53
N ASN A 84 1.83 -15.34 -45.83
CA ASN A 84 1.43 -16.49 -46.64
C ASN A 84 2.11 -17.79 -46.17
N TYR A 85 3.39 -17.75 -45.81
CA TYR A 85 4.12 -18.92 -45.28
C TYR A 85 3.55 -19.40 -43.91
N THR A 86 3.22 -18.46 -43.02
CA THR A 86 2.54 -18.80 -41.75
C THR A 86 1.17 -19.45 -42.00
N VAL A 87 0.42 -18.99 -43.01
CA VAL A 87 -0.88 -19.60 -43.39
C VAL A 87 -0.69 -20.96 -44.04
N PHE A 88 0.38 -21.17 -44.81
CA PHE A 88 0.73 -22.44 -45.41
C PHE A 88 1.07 -23.50 -44.35
N GLU A 89 2.02 -23.23 -43.44
CA GLU A 89 2.36 -24.18 -42.37
C GLU A 89 1.15 -24.41 -41.43
N LYS A 90 0.31 -23.41 -41.15
CA LYS A 90 -0.94 -23.64 -40.39
C LYS A 90 -1.95 -24.57 -41.07
N ARG A 91 -1.86 -24.80 -42.38
CA ARG A 91 -2.78 -25.66 -43.16
C ARG A 91 -2.20 -27.03 -43.49
N PHE A 92 -0.89 -27.10 -43.70
CA PHE A 92 -0.21 -28.30 -44.23
C PHE A 92 1.06 -28.68 -43.44
N GLY A 93 1.37 -27.94 -42.38
CA GLY A 93 2.57 -28.11 -41.57
C GLY A 93 2.40 -29.00 -40.34
N ASP A 94 3.52 -29.54 -39.89
CA ASP A 94 3.62 -30.21 -38.60
C ASP A 94 3.74 -29.17 -37.48
N ARG A 95 3.24 -29.49 -36.27
CA ARG A 95 3.21 -28.55 -35.14
C ARG A 95 4.56 -27.88 -34.87
N ARG A 96 5.66 -28.64 -34.99
CA ARG A 96 7.05 -28.16 -34.83
C ARG A 96 7.45 -27.16 -35.92
N GLY A 97 7.18 -27.45 -37.20
CA GLY A 97 7.48 -26.52 -38.29
C GLY A 97 6.68 -25.22 -38.21
N ILE A 98 5.45 -25.27 -37.68
CA ILE A 98 4.65 -24.07 -37.37
C ILE A 98 5.31 -23.26 -36.24
N GLU A 99 5.80 -23.92 -35.19
CA GLU A 99 6.50 -23.30 -34.06
C GLU A 99 7.79 -22.60 -34.54
N ASP A 100 8.67 -23.29 -35.29
CA ASP A 100 9.93 -22.75 -35.85
C ASP A 100 9.71 -21.49 -36.72
N VAL A 101 8.66 -21.49 -37.55
CA VAL A 101 8.32 -20.37 -38.45
C VAL A 101 7.73 -19.19 -37.69
N ILE A 102 6.99 -19.45 -36.60
CA ILE A 102 6.47 -18.39 -35.73
C ILE A 102 7.59 -17.78 -34.89
N VAL A 103 8.51 -18.58 -34.35
CA VAL A 103 9.65 -18.06 -33.57
C VAL A 103 10.59 -17.27 -34.46
N SER A 104 11.00 -17.79 -35.63
CA SER A 104 11.87 -17.04 -36.56
C SER A 104 11.26 -15.69 -36.99
N LYS A 105 9.94 -15.63 -37.22
CA LYS A 105 9.22 -14.37 -37.48
C LYS A 105 9.24 -13.42 -36.27
N ARG A 106 8.94 -13.92 -35.06
CA ARG A 106 8.96 -13.11 -33.82
C ARG A 106 10.36 -12.60 -33.50
N ARG A 107 11.39 -13.44 -33.69
CA ARG A 107 12.80 -13.11 -33.49
C ARG A 107 13.21 -11.95 -34.39
N PHE A 108 12.80 -11.96 -35.66
CA PHE A 108 13.05 -10.84 -36.57
C PHE A 108 12.30 -9.57 -36.15
N GLN A 109 11.00 -9.67 -35.82
CA GLN A 109 10.20 -8.52 -35.37
C GLN A 109 10.84 -7.85 -34.15
N TYR A 110 11.17 -8.61 -33.11
CA TYR A 110 11.82 -8.08 -31.91
C TYR A 110 13.24 -7.54 -32.20
N GLU A 111 14.01 -8.14 -33.11
CA GLU A 111 15.31 -7.61 -33.51
C GLU A 111 15.18 -6.26 -34.25
N GLU A 112 14.14 -6.08 -35.07
CA GLU A 112 13.84 -4.80 -35.75
C GLU A 112 13.32 -3.75 -34.75
N GLU A 113 12.42 -4.11 -33.83
CA GLU A 113 11.94 -3.25 -32.75
C GLU A 113 13.08 -2.79 -31.82
N VAL A 114 14.01 -3.68 -31.50
CA VAL A 114 15.23 -3.40 -30.72
C VAL A 114 16.20 -2.48 -31.48
N LYS A 115 16.36 -2.65 -32.79
CA LYS A 115 17.18 -1.75 -33.62
C LYS A 115 16.55 -0.35 -33.76
N ALA A 116 15.23 -0.28 -33.87
CA ALA A 116 14.49 0.97 -33.95
C ALA A 116 14.47 1.73 -32.62
N ASN A 117 14.29 1.01 -31.49
CA ASN A 117 14.21 1.60 -30.15
C ASN A 117 15.14 0.87 -29.14
N PRO A 118 16.46 1.10 -29.18
CA PRO A 118 17.42 0.40 -28.31
C PRO A 118 17.18 0.57 -26.80
N HIS A 119 16.49 1.65 -26.39
CA HIS A 119 16.14 1.93 -25.00
C HIS A 119 14.80 1.31 -24.52
N ASN A 120 14.07 0.59 -25.38
CA ASN A 120 12.85 -0.12 -24.99
C ASN A 120 13.20 -1.48 -24.36
N TYR A 121 13.40 -1.49 -23.04
CA TYR A 121 13.71 -2.72 -22.29
C TYR A 121 12.63 -3.81 -22.37
N ASP A 122 11.40 -3.48 -22.76
CA ASP A 122 10.31 -4.47 -22.82
C ASP A 122 10.43 -5.32 -24.09
N ALA A 123 10.75 -4.71 -25.23
CA ALA A 123 11.14 -5.43 -26.44
C ALA A 123 12.38 -6.32 -26.19
N TRP A 124 13.35 -5.86 -25.39
CA TRP A 124 14.48 -6.70 -24.96
C TRP A 124 14.06 -7.90 -24.09
N PHE A 125 13.10 -7.74 -23.17
CA PHE A 125 12.59 -8.86 -22.35
C PHE A 125 11.79 -9.88 -23.16
N ASP A 126 11.05 -9.45 -24.17
CA ASP A 126 10.31 -10.34 -25.06
C ASP A 126 11.24 -11.03 -26.09
N TYR A 127 12.28 -10.32 -26.56
CA TYR A 127 13.34 -10.90 -27.37
C TYR A 127 14.13 -11.95 -26.61
N LEU A 128 14.59 -11.65 -25.39
CA LEU A 128 15.38 -12.56 -24.57
C LEU A 128 14.63 -13.84 -24.23
N ARG A 129 13.36 -13.75 -23.81
CA ARG A 129 12.53 -14.94 -23.53
C ARG A 129 12.32 -15.86 -24.74
N LEU A 130 12.39 -15.30 -25.95
CA LEU A 130 12.30 -16.06 -27.20
C LEU A 130 13.64 -16.69 -27.61
N VAL A 131 14.76 -16.03 -27.26
CA VAL A 131 16.12 -16.54 -27.56
C VAL A 131 16.52 -17.59 -26.51
N GLU A 132 16.06 -17.45 -25.27
CA GLU A 132 16.19 -18.41 -24.15
C GLU A 132 15.47 -19.76 -24.45
N SER A 133 14.35 -19.75 -25.20
CA SER A 133 13.64 -21.00 -25.56
C SER A 133 14.24 -21.78 -26.74
N ASP A 134 14.92 -21.09 -27.66
CA ASP A 134 15.21 -21.62 -29.00
C ASP A 134 16.71 -21.67 -29.38
N ALA A 135 17.58 -20.95 -28.66
CA ALA A 135 18.91 -20.63 -29.18
C ALA A 135 20.07 -21.10 -28.29
N ASP A 136 21.22 -21.35 -28.94
CA ASP A 136 22.45 -21.76 -28.26
C ASP A 136 22.91 -20.70 -27.25
N ALA A 137 23.46 -21.15 -26.11
CA ALA A 137 23.89 -20.29 -25.00
C ALA A 137 24.87 -19.18 -25.40
N GLU A 138 25.66 -19.37 -26.47
CA GLU A 138 26.54 -18.34 -27.03
C GLU A 138 25.74 -17.19 -27.69
N THR A 139 24.69 -17.52 -28.45
CA THR A 139 23.81 -16.49 -29.04
C THR A 139 22.94 -15.78 -28.01
N VAL A 140 22.54 -16.48 -26.94
CA VAL A 140 21.82 -15.87 -25.80
C VAL A 140 22.72 -14.84 -25.11
N ARG A 141 24.01 -15.15 -24.89
CA ARG A 141 25.02 -14.21 -24.37
C ARG A 141 25.20 -12.99 -25.25
N GLU A 142 25.39 -13.16 -26.55
CA GLU A 142 25.53 -12.02 -27.48
C GLU A 142 24.32 -11.06 -27.39
N VAL A 143 23.11 -11.62 -27.25
CA VAL A 143 21.89 -10.81 -27.08
C VAL A 143 21.89 -10.10 -25.71
N TYR A 144 22.26 -10.76 -24.62
CA TYR A 144 22.40 -10.13 -23.31
C TYR A 144 23.48 -9.03 -23.29
N GLU A 145 24.65 -9.26 -23.87
CA GLU A 145 25.73 -8.26 -23.98
C GLU A 145 25.30 -7.03 -24.81
N ARG A 146 24.62 -7.26 -25.95
CA ARG A 146 24.01 -6.18 -26.74
C ARG A 146 22.93 -5.41 -25.97
N ALA A 147 22.13 -6.09 -25.16
CA ALA A 147 21.11 -5.45 -24.33
C ALA A 147 21.76 -4.62 -23.20
N ILE A 148 22.83 -5.12 -22.60
CA ILE A 148 23.60 -4.47 -21.54
C ILE A 148 24.31 -3.20 -22.03
N ALA A 149 24.87 -3.23 -23.24
CA ALA A 149 25.54 -2.08 -23.86
C ALA A 149 24.62 -0.84 -23.95
N ASN A 150 23.31 -1.04 -24.09
CA ASN A 150 22.30 0.01 -24.10
C ASN A 150 21.97 0.51 -22.68
N THR A 151 22.96 1.16 -22.05
CA THR A 151 22.81 1.76 -20.72
C THR A 151 21.77 2.91 -20.74
N PRO A 152 20.86 3.02 -19.75
CA PRO A 152 19.89 4.11 -19.70
C PRO A 152 20.60 5.48 -19.57
N PRO A 153 20.37 6.44 -20.48
CA PRO A 153 21.03 7.75 -20.42
C PRO A 153 20.58 8.60 -19.21
N ILE A 154 19.34 8.40 -18.76
CA ILE A 154 18.75 9.11 -17.62
C ILE A 154 19.05 8.32 -16.34
N GLN A 155 19.71 8.97 -15.36
CA GLN A 155 20.10 8.36 -14.08
C GLN A 155 18.96 8.34 -13.04
N GLU A 156 17.76 7.97 -13.48
CA GLU A 156 16.57 7.84 -12.64
C GLU A 156 16.21 6.40 -12.30
N LYS A 157 15.82 6.19 -11.04
CA LYS A 157 15.43 4.88 -10.49
C LYS A 157 14.32 4.17 -11.28
N ARG A 158 13.43 4.89 -11.98
CA ARG A 158 12.35 4.31 -12.78
C ARG A 158 12.90 3.57 -14.01
N HIS A 159 13.70 4.25 -14.83
CA HIS A 159 14.31 3.68 -16.04
C HIS A 159 15.36 2.62 -15.70
N TRP A 160 16.15 2.84 -14.66
CA TRP A 160 17.13 1.87 -14.18
C TRP A 160 16.51 0.60 -13.59
N ARG A 161 15.24 0.64 -13.11
CA ARG A 161 14.58 -0.55 -12.59
C ARG A 161 14.54 -1.66 -13.64
N ARG A 162 14.04 -1.38 -14.85
CA ARG A 162 13.93 -2.41 -15.92
C ARG A 162 15.30 -2.91 -16.36
N TYR A 163 16.25 -2.00 -16.60
CA TYR A 163 17.63 -2.35 -16.92
C TYR A 163 18.31 -3.24 -15.85
N ILE A 164 17.98 -3.06 -14.57
CA ILE A 164 18.49 -3.94 -13.50
C ILE A 164 17.82 -5.31 -13.49
N TYR A 165 16.54 -5.42 -13.88
CA TYR A 165 15.92 -6.73 -14.09
C TYR A 165 16.53 -7.47 -15.28
N LEU A 166 17.01 -6.77 -16.32
CA LEU A 166 17.79 -7.36 -17.41
C LEU A 166 19.07 -8.04 -16.89
N TRP A 167 19.85 -7.32 -16.06
CA TRP A 167 21.04 -7.88 -15.40
C TRP A 167 20.73 -9.04 -14.44
N ILE A 168 19.62 -8.98 -13.70
CA ILE A 168 19.17 -10.08 -12.84
C ILE A 168 18.79 -11.30 -13.68
N ASN A 169 18.09 -11.12 -14.80
CA ASN A 169 17.74 -12.22 -15.69
C ASN A 169 18.99 -12.85 -16.32
N TYR A 170 19.96 -12.04 -16.77
CA TYR A 170 21.22 -12.57 -17.30
C TYR A 170 21.98 -13.41 -16.26
N ALA A 171 22.07 -12.92 -15.02
CA ALA A 171 22.72 -13.65 -13.93
C ALA A 171 21.95 -14.91 -13.51
N LEU A 172 20.61 -14.93 -13.62
CA LEU A 172 19.80 -16.13 -13.39
C LEU A 172 19.95 -17.15 -14.52
N TYR A 173 20.04 -16.69 -15.78
CA TYR A 173 20.27 -17.52 -16.96
C TYR A 173 21.62 -18.25 -16.88
N GLU A 174 22.72 -17.52 -16.66
CA GLU A 174 24.06 -18.12 -16.51
C GLU A 174 24.16 -19.04 -15.29
N GLU A 175 23.39 -18.79 -14.22
CA GLU A 175 23.37 -19.64 -13.04
C GLU A 175 22.55 -20.93 -13.22
N LEU A 176 21.35 -20.85 -13.80
CA LEU A 176 20.40 -21.95 -13.85
C LEU A 176 20.58 -22.84 -15.08
N GLU A 177 20.77 -22.23 -16.26
CA GLU A 177 20.84 -22.96 -17.53
C GLU A 177 22.27 -23.37 -17.86
N VAL A 178 23.17 -22.38 -17.97
CA VAL A 178 24.59 -22.61 -18.31
C VAL A 178 25.34 -23.26 -17.14
N LYS A 179 25.03 -22.84 -15.91
CA LYS A 179 25.72 -23.23 -14.67
C LYS A 179 27.21 -22.83 -14.66
N ASP A 180 27.55 -21.67 -15.23
CA ASP A 180 28.89 -21.09 -15.18
C ASP A 180 29.00 -20.12 -13.99
N PRO A 181 29.63 -20.53 -12.86
CA PRO A 181 29.72 -19.71 -11.66
C PRO A 181 30.75 -18.58 -11.78
N GLU A 182 31.70 -18.68 -12.71
CA GLU A 182 32.75 -17.67 -12.87
C GLU A 182 32.24 -16.50 -13.68
N LYS A 183 31.57 -16.76 -14.80
CA LYS A 183 30.88 -15.72 -15.57
C LYS A 183 29.76 -15.08 -14.77
N THR A 184 28.93 -15.84 -14.07
CA THR A 184 27.87 -15.27 -13.22
C THR A 184 28.44 -14.27 -12.20
N ARG A 185 29.61 -14.55 -11.62
CA ARG A 185 30.32 -13.60 -10.73
C ARG A 185 30.76 -12.33 -11.48
N GLN A 186 31.35 -12.46 -12.67
CA GLN A 186 31.76 -11.32 -13.50
C GLN A 186 30.55 -10.45 -13.89
N VAL A 187 29.42 -11.07 -14.25
CA VAL A 187 28.15 -10.39 -14.55
C VAL A 187 27.65 -9.58 -13.34
N TYR A 188 27.63 -10.17 -12.15
CA TYR A 188 27.29 -9.42 -10.93
C TYR A 188 28.29 -8.29 -10.64
N GLN A 189 29.59 -8.50 -10.83
CA GLN A 189 30.61 -7.47 -10.60
C GLN A 189 30.48 -6.31 -11.58
N ALA A 190 30.35 -6.57 -12.88
CA ALA A 190 30.13 -5.56 -13.92
C ALA A 190 28.83 -4.76 -13.68
N CYS A 191 27.75 -5.44 -13.30
CA CYS A 191 26.50 -4.79 -12.88
C CYS A 191 26.75 -3.85 -11.68
N LEU A 192 27.49 -4.31 -10.66
CA LEU A 192 27.80 -3.51 -9.48
C LEU A 192 28.80 -2.37 -9.74
N GLU A 193 29.62 -2.42 -10.78
CA GLU A 193 30.51 -1.31 -11.16
C GLU A 193 29.79 -0.24 -11.98
N LEU A 194 28.95 -0.65 -12.93
CA LEU A 194 28.20 0.23 -13.81
C LEU A 194 27.10 1.03 -13.09
N MET A 195 26.67 0.55 -11.91
CA MET A 195 25.61 1.15 -11.08
C MET A 195 26.04 2.43 -10.34
N PRO A 196 25.39 3.60 -10.56
CA PRO A 196 25.64 4.84 -9.83
C PRO A 196 25.14 4.85 -8.37
N HIS A 197 25.82 4.11 -7.49
CA HIS A 197 25.45 3.95 -6.06
C HIS A 197 25.23 5.27 -5.29
N LYS A 198 25.82 6.38 -5.75
CA LYS A 198 25.65 7.71 -5.14
C LYS A 198 24.27 8.36 -5.40
N LYS A 199 23.57 7.98 -6.48
CA LYS A 199 22.30 8.61 -6.90
C LYS A 199 21.08 7.74 -6.61
N PHE A 200 21.21 6.43 -6.80
CA PHE A 200 20.17 5.47 -6.45
C PHE A 200 20.79 4.12 -6.08
N THR A 201 20.13 3.39 -5.19
CA THR A 201 20.67 2.14 -4.65
C THR A 201 19.62 1.04 -4.69
N PHE A 202 19.98 -0.08 -5.34
CA PHE A 202 19.12 -1.24 -5.53
C PHE A 202 19.57 -2.38 -4.62
N ALA A 203 18.97 -2.43 -3.43
CA ALA A 203 19.25 -3.46 -2.42
C ALA A 203 19.11 -4.90 -2.95
N LYS A 204 18.20 -5.14 -3.91
CA LYS A 204 17.91 -6.47 -4.45
C LYS A 204 19.13 -7.11 -5.14
N ILE A 205 19.93 -6.34 -5.89
CA ILE A 205 21.11 -6.89 -6.61
C ILE A 205 22.14 -7.41 -5.61
N TRP A 206 22.49 -6.60 -4.61
CA TRP A 206 23.45 -6.97 -3.58
C TRP A 206 23.01 -8.20 -2.76
N LEU A 207 21.71 -8.32 -2.44
CA LEU A 207 21.18 -9.52 -1.77
C LEU A 207 21.21 -10.75 -2.68
N LEU A 208 20.92 -10.61 -3.98
CA LEU A 208 21.04 -11.70 -4.94
C LEU A 208 22.49 -12.16 -5.11
N TYR A 209 23.45 -11.22 -5.21
CA TYR A 209 24.88 -11.52 -5.26
C TYR A 209 25.37 -12.24 -3.98
N GLY A 210 24.91 -11.80 -2.80
CA GLY A 210 25.20 -12.50 -1.53
C GLY A 210 24.65 -13.93 -1.51
N ARG A 211 23.40 -14.13 -1.93
CA ARG A 211 22.76 -15.46 -2.04
C ARG A 211 23.39 -16.34 -3.13
N PHE A 212 23.92 -15.76 -4.20
CA PHE A 212 24.70 -16.45 -5.23
C PHE A 212 26.03 -16.96 -4.68
N GLU A 213 26.85 -16.09 -4.06
CA GLU A 213 28.15 -16.51 -3.51
C GLU A 213 28.01 -17.56 -2.39
N ILE A 214 26.90 -17.57 -1.64
CA ILE A 214 26.58 -18.64 -0.68
C ILE A 214 26.28 -19.97 -1.36
N ARG A 215 25.50 -19.98 -2.45
CA ARG A 215 25.26 -21.21 -3.23
C ARG A 215 26.57 -21.75 -3.82
N GLN A 216 27.49 -20.86 -4.19
CA GLN A 216 28.86 -21.18 -4.60
C GLN A 216 29.82 -21.46 -3.41
N LYS A 217 29.33 -21.52 -2.17
CA LYS A 217 30.09 -21.76 -0.92
C LYS A 217 31.22 -20.75 -0.62
N ASN A 218 31.22 -19.60 -1.27
CA ASN A 218 32.24 -18.55 -1.16
C ASN A 218 31.86 -17.48 -0.12
N LEU A 219 31.75 -17.90 1.15
CA LEU A 219 31.31 -17.03 2.27
C LEU A 219 32.13 -15.73 2.38
N GLN A 220 33.44 -15.77 2.11
CA GLN A 220 34.30 -14.58 2.17
C GLN A 220 33.91 -13.52 1.12
N ASN A 221 33.58 -13.94 -0.11
CA ASN A 221 33.14 -13.03 -1.16
C ASN A 221 31.72 -12.51 -0.91
N ALA A 222 30.81 -13.35 -0.40
CA ALA A 222 29.49 -12.93 0.05
C ALA A 222 29.58 -11.82 1.12
N ARG A 223 30.36 -12.06 2.19
CA ARG A 223 30.60 -11.12 3.29
C ARG A 223 31.27 -9.83 2.83
N ARG A 224 32.28 -9.92 1.95
CA ARG A 224 32.93 -8.74 1.36
C ARG A 224 31.96 -7.94 0.48
N GLY A 225 31.19 -8.61 -0.36
CA GLY A 225 30.15 -8.00 -1.19
C GLY A 225 29.12 -7.24 -0.37
N LEU A 226 28.48 -7.90 0.60
CA LEU A 226 27.47 -7.30 1.47
C LEU A 226 28.05 -6.22 2.40
N GLY A 227 29.29 -6.38 2.86
CA GLY A 227 30.03 -5.33 3.58
C GLY A 227 30.25 -4.07 2.73
N THR A 228 30.68 -4.23 1.47
CA THR A 228 30.79 -3.09 0.53
C THR A 228 29.43 -2.51 0.15
N ALA A 229 28.37 -3.32 0.13
CA ALA A 229 27.00 -2.87 -0.07
C ALA A 229 26.58 -1.92 1.04
N ILE A 230 26.80 -2.28 2.31
CA ILE A 230 26.48 -1.41 3.46
C ILE A 230 27.32 -0.13 3.42
N GLY A 231 28.64 -0.24 3.20
CA GLY A 231 29.53 0.93 3.18
C GLY A 231 29.25 1.92 2.04
N LYS A 232 28.76 1.45 0.87
CA LYS A 232 28.34 2.31 -0.24
C LYS A 232 26.87 2.74 -0.14
N CYS A 233 26.01 1.91 0.46
CA CYS A 233 24.55 1.99 0.38
C CYS A 233 23.90 1.54 1.70
N PRO A 234 23.98 2.30 2.81
CA PRO A 234 23.29 1.93 4.04
C PRO A 234 21.77 2.01 3.82
N LYS A 235 21.09 0.86 3.90
CA LYS A 235 19.64 0.74 3.74
C LYS A 235 19.09 -0.37 4.61
N ASN A 236 17.97 -0.10 5.26
CA ASN A 236 17.26 -1.02 6.17
C ASN A 236 17.02 -2.42 5.55
N LYS A 237 16.72 -2.49 4.25
CA LYS A 237 16.55 -3.78 3.54
C LYS A 237 17.87 -4.56 3.32
N LEU A 238 19.01 -3.89 3.21
CA LEU A 238 20.33 -4.54 3.11
C LEU A 238 20.78 -5.07 4.47
N PHE A 239 20.63 -4.28 5.54
CA PHE A 239 20.89 -4.76 6.90
C PHE A 239 20.01 -5.96 7.25
N LYS A 240 18.68 -5.86 7.10
CA LYS A 240 17.76 -6.98 7.35
C LYS A 240 18.13 -8.25 6.55
N GLY A 241 18.40 -8.13 5.26
CA GLY A 241 18.76 -9.28 4.41
C GLY A 241 20.18 -9.84 4.63
N TYR A 242 21.13 -9.06 5.16
CA TYR A 242 22.45 -9.57 5.54
C TYR A 242 22.41 -10.22 6.93
N ILE A 243 21.62 -9.68 7.87
CA ILE A 243 21.39 -10.29 9.18
C ILE A 243 20.66 -11.62 9.04
N GLU A 244 19.59 -11.70 8.23
CA GLU A 244 18.89 -12.96 7.89
C GLU A 244 19.87 -14.03 7.37
N LEU A 245 20.83 -13.61 6.56
CA LEU A 245 21.84 -14.46 5.95
C LEU A 245 22.92 -14.92 6.93
N GLU A 246 23.45 -14.05 7.79
CA GLU A 246 24.41 -14.45 8.83
C GLU A 246 23.74 -15.30 9.94
N LEU A 247 22.44 -15.07 10.19
CA LEU A 247 21.61 -15.89 11.07
C LEU A 247 21.43 -17.32 10.52
N GLN A 248 21.20 -17.47 9.20
CA GLN A 248 21.20 -18.78 8.53
C GLN A 248 22.57 -19.49 8.62
N LEU A 249 23.67 -18.72 8.63
CA LEU A 249 25.03 -19.23 8.85
C LEU A 249 25.39 -19.46 10.33
N ARG A 250 24.49 -19.13 11.28
CA ARG A 250 24.67 -19.22 12.75
C ARG A 250 25.88 -18.43 13.30
N GLU A 251 26.26 -17.34 12.64
CA GLU A 251 27.41 -16.51 13.02
C GLU A 251 26.99 -15.29 13.84
N PHE A 252 26.52 -15.56 15.06
CA PHE A 252 25.88 -14.58 15.94
C PHE A 252 26.77 -13.38 16.29
N ASP A 253 28.08 -13.56 16.46
CA ASP A 253 29.02 -12.46 16.71
C ASP A 253 29.16 -11.48 15.52
N ARG A 254 28.83 -11.93 14.31
CA ARG A 254 28.68 -11.02 13.15
C ARG A 254 27.31 -10.38 13.11
N CYS A 255 26.25 -11.09 13.49
CA CYS A 255 24.92 -10.49 13.64
C CYS A 255 24.95 -9.33 14.66
N ARG A 256 25.61 -9.49 15.81
CA ARG A 256 25.87 -8.43 16.80
C ARG A 256 26.50 -7.19 16.17
N LYS A 257 27.66 -7.35 15.51
CA LYS A 257 28.39 -6.27 14.81
C LYS A 257 27.60 -5.65 13.64
N LEU A 258 26.62 -6.35 13.09
CA LEU A 258 25.73 -5.83 12.07
C LEU A 258 24.56 -5.05 12.66
N TYR A 259 24.01 -5.48 13.80
CA TYR A 259 23.02 -4.72 14.55
C TYR A 259 23.63 -3.44 15.12
N GLU A 260 24.81 -3.50 15.76
CA GLU A 260 25.56 -2.32 16.21
C GLU A 260 25.68 -1.25 15.10
N LYS A 261 26.18 -1.63 13.92
CA LYS A 261 26.31 -0.74 12.76
C LYS A 261 24.98 -0.29 12.15
N TYR A 262 23.92 -1.07 12.33
CA TYR A 262 22.59 -0.71 11.85
C TYR A 262 21.92 0.30 12.79
N LEU A 263 22.21 0.20 14.09
CA LEU A 263 21.81 1.16 15.11
C LEU A 263 22.62 2.45 15.02
N GLU A 264 23.93 2.40 14.74
CA GLU A 264 24.74 3.58 14.38
C GLU A 264 24.14 4.36 13.19
N PHE A 265 23.62 3.64 12.19
CA PHE A 265 23.04 4.26 10.99
C PHE A 265 21.59 4.75 11.18
N SER A 266 20.79 4.03 11.96
CA SER A 266 19.37 4.34 12.19
C SER A 266 18.94 4.08 13.65
N PRO A 267 19.32 4.96 14.60
CA PRO A 267 18.92 4.82 16.00
C PRO A 267 17.40 4.92 16.21
N GLU A 268 16.71 5.65 15.33
CA GLU A 268 15.28 6.01 15.47
C GLU A 268 14.33 4.82 15.24
N ASN A 269 14.80 3.74 14.58
CA ASN A 269 13.95 2.66 14.10
C ASN A 269 13.72 1.58 15.17
N CYS A 270 12.63 1.68 15.94
CA CYS A 270 12.26 0.71 16.98
C CYS A 270 12.30 -0.76 16.50
N THR A 271 11.93 -1.07 15.25
CA THR A 271 11.92 -2.45 14.73
C THR A 271 13.30 -3.10 14.61
N THR A 272 14.39 -2.34 14.79
CA THR A 272 15.77 -2.86 14.75
C THR A 272 16.25 -3.19 16.16
N TRP A 273 15.95 -2.34 17.14
CA TRP A 273 16.15 -2.59 18.56
C TRP A 273 15.45 -3.86 19.02
N ILE A 274 14.15 -3.99 18.71
CA ILE A 274 13.34 -5.17 19.05
C ILE A 274 13.99 -6.43 18.49
N LYS A 275 14.34 -6.44 17.20
CA LYS A 275 14.96 -7.59 16.52
C LYS A 275 16.37 -7.93 17.00
N PHE A 276 17.09 -6.96 17.57
CA PHE A 276 18.38 -7.21 18.19
C PHE A 276 18.22 -7.86 19.57
N ALA A 277 17.27 -7.37 20.37
CA ALA A 277 16.94 -7.96 21.66
C ALA A 277 16.32 -9.37 21.51
N GLU A 278 15.39 -9.58 20.55
CA GLU A 278 14.86 -10.90 20.15
C GLU A 278 16.01 -11.88 19.85
N LEU A 279 17.08 -11.43 19.16
CA LEU A 279 18.21 -12.30 18.82
C LEU A 279 19.03 -12.69 20.06
N GLU A 280 19.35 -11.76 20.95
CA GLU A 280 20.09 -12.07 22.18
C GLU A 280 19.24 -12.90 23.16
N ALA A 281 17.92 -12.71 23.20
CA ALA A 281 16.97 -13.54 23.93
C ALA A 281 16.98 -15.00 23.44
N ILE A 282 16.91 -15.22 22.12
CA ILE A 282 17.04 -16.56 21.50
C ILE A 282 18.40 -17.22 21.81
N LEU A 283 19.44 -16.43 22.08
CA LEU A 283 20.76 -16.92 22.47
C LEU A 283 20.90 -17.19 23.97
N GLY A 284 19.91 -16.82 24.79
CA GLY A 284 19.93 -16.94 26.25
C GLY A 284 20.72 -15.84 26.97
N ASP A 285 21.22 -14.83 26.26
CA ASP A 285 21.95 -13.69 26.84
C ASP A 285 20.95 -12.61 27.34
N THR A 286 20.13 -12.96 28.33
CA THR A 286 19.03 -12.13 28.87
C THR A 286 19.50 -10.75 29.35
N ASP A 287 20.59 -10.69 30.11
CA ASP A 287 21.19 -9.43 30.58
C ASP A 287 21.59 -8.49 29.44
N ARG A 288 22.01 -9.04 28.28
CA ARG A 288 22.33 -8.23 27.10
C ARG A 288 21.07 -7.76 26.39
N ALA A 289 20.04 -8.60 26.28
CA ALA A 289 18.74 -8.20 25.75
C ALA A 289 18.15 -7.03 26.57
N ARG A 290 18.19 -7.12 27.91
CA ARG A 290 17.81 -6.04 28.84
C ARG A 290 18.60 -4.75 28.60
N ALA A 291 19.93 -4.84 28.52
CA ALA A 291 20.78 -3.69 28.25
C ALA A 291 20.45 -3.03 26.88
N ILE A 292 20.09 -3.82 25.86
CA ILE A 292 19.66 -3.31 24.55
C ILE A 292 18.32 -2.57 24.66
N PHE A 293 17.35 -3.10 25.40
CA PHE A 293 16.06 -2.43 25.63
C PHE A 293 16.20 -1.13 26.42
N GLU A 294 16.99 -1.10 27.50
CA GLU A 294 17.26 0.12 28.28
C GLU A 294 18.00 1.18 27.44
N LEU A 295 18.98 0.77 26.61
CA LEU A 295 19.64 1.66 25.64
C LEU A 295 18.67 2.24 24.61
N ALA A 296 17.69 1.45 24.15
CA ALA A 296 16.65 1.91 23.24
C ALA A 296 15.71 2.92 23.92
N ILE A 297 15.28 2.67 25.15
CA ILE A 297 14.41 3.56 25.96
C ILE A 297 15.10 4.89 26.33
N GLY A 298 16.43 4.87 26.40
CA GLY A 298 17.28 6.05 26.57
C GLY A 298 17.41 6.95 25.34
N GLN A 299 16.99 6.51 24.14
CA GLN A 299 17.06 7.33 22.93
C GLN A 299 16.02 8.48 22.97
N PRO A 300 16.41 9.73 22.65
CA PRO A 300 15.51 10.89 22.70
C PRO A 300 14.59 11.02 21.46
N ARG A 301 14.82 10.22 20.40
CA ARG A 301 13.95 10.13 19.22
C ARG A 301 13.74 8.66 18.85
N LEU A 302 12.50 8.21 19.00
CA LEU A 302 12.02 6.88 18.66
C LEU A 302 10.76 7.04 17.82
N ASP A 303 10.70 6.33 16.69
CA ASP A 303 9.61 6.44 15.70
C ASP A 303 8.28 5.92 16.27
N MET A 304 8.32 4.78 16.98
CA MET A 304 7.16 4.16 17.65
C MET A 304 7.57 3.64 19.04
N PRO A 305 7.56 4.50 20.09
CA PRO A 305 7.98 4.10 21.44
C PRO A 305 7.12 2.98 22.03
N GLU A 306 5.80 3.02 21.81
CA GLU A 306 4.83 2.07 22.39
C GLU A 306 5.13 0.61 22.05
N VAL A 307 5.49 0.35 20.79
CA VAL A 307 5.80 -1.01 20.30
C VAL A 307 7.06 -1.56 20.96
N LEU A 308 8.06 -0.70 21.20
CA LEU A 308 9.29 -1.05 21.92
C LEU A 308 8.97 -1.38 23.38
N TRP A 309 8.21 -0.52 24.08
CA TRP A 309 7.80 -0.77 25.46
C TRP A 309 7.00 -2.07 25.60
N LYS A 310 6.03 -2.30 24.72
CA LYS A 310 5.27 -3.55 24.71
C LYS A 310 6.19 -4.76 24.53
N SER A 311 7.09 -4.74 23.53
CA SER A 311 8.01 -5.86 23.30
C SER A 311 8.98 -6.10 24.47
N TYR A 312 9.33 -5.07 25.24
CA TYR A 312 10.18 -5.25 26.42
C TYR A 312 9.39 -5.83 27.60
N ILE A 313 8.14 -5.41 27.79
CA ILE A 313 7.21 -5.99 28.76
C ILE A 313 6.93 -7.47 28.42
N ASP A 314 6.58 -7.76 27.16
CA ASP A 314 6.35 -9.12 26.67
C ASP A 314 7.60 -10.01 26.92
N PHE A 315 8.82 -9.48 26.69
CA PHE A 315 10.08 -10.18 26.98
C PHE A 315 10.31 -10.46 28.47
N GLU A 316 10.11 -9.50 29.38
CA GLU A 316 10.29 -9.75 30.83
C GLU A 316 9.20 -10.67 31.40
N ILE A 317 8.01 -10.72 30.77
CA ILE A 317 6.98 -11.74 31.04
C ILE A 317 7.47 -13.14 30.63
N GLU A 318 8.07 -13.29 29.44
CA GLU A 318 8.66 -14.56 28.99
C GLU A 318 9.82 -15.04 29.88
N GLN A 319 10.53 -14.12 30.56
CA GLN A 319 11.59 -14.45 31.52
C GLN A 319 11.12 -14.59 32.98
N GLU A 320 9.81 -14.52 33.24
CA GLU A 320 9.18 -14.64 34.58
C GLU A 320 9.66 -13.60 35.63
N GLU A 321 10.35 -12.51 35.23
CA GLU A 321 10.85 -11.49 36.17
C GLU A 321 9.84 -10.37 36.43
N TYR A 322 8.73 -10.76 37.07
CA TYR A 322 7.55 -9.92 37.32
C TYR A 322 7.85 -8.58 38.03
N ASP A 323 8.85 -8.52 38.91
CA ASP A 323 9.19 -7.28 39.62
C ASP A 323 9.87 -6.24 38.73
N ASN A 324 10.65 -6.68 37.74
CA ASN A 324 11.19 -5.77 36.72
C ASN A 324 10.06 -5.24 35.83
N THR A 325 9.14 -6.11 35.42
CA THR A 325 7.95 -5.74 34.63
C THR A 325 7.09 -4.70 35.34
N ARG A 326 6.85 -4.84 36.66
CA ARG A 326 6.20 -3.80 37.51
C ARG A 326 6.97 -2.47 37.47
N GLY A 327 8.29 -2.53 37.57
CA GLY A 327 9.17 -1.35 37.44
C GLY A 327 9.10 -0.69 36.06
N LEU A 328 8.90 -1.47 34.99
CA LEU A 328 8.73 -0.97 33.63
C LEU A 328 7.36 -0.33 33.42
N TYR A 329 6.28 -0.96 33.88
CA TYR A 329 4.94 -0.35 33.85
C TYR A 329 4.93 0.99 34.59
N LYS A 330 5.53 1.08 35.79
CA LYS A 330 5.64 2.36 36.52
C LYS A 330 6.45 3.41 35.75
N ARG A 331 7.54 3.03 35.08
CA ARG A 331 8.33 3.96 34.23
C ARG A 331 7.60 4.38 32.96
N LEU A 332 6.81 3.50 32.35
CA LEU A 332 5.96 3.78 31.19
C LEU A 332 4.83 4.75 31.58
N LEU A 333 4.14 4.49 32.69
CA LEU A 333 3.05 5.34 33.21
C LEU A 333 3.51 6.75 33.61
N GLN A 334 4.78 6.93 33.98
CA GLN A 334 5.39 8.25 34.17
C GLN A 334 5.61 9.02 32.85
N ARG A 335 5.74 8.32 31.71
CA ARG A 335 5.93 8.93 30.38
C ARG A 335 4.62 9.09 29.60
N THR A 336 3.66 8.18 29.77
CA THR A 336 2.39 8.15 29.03
C THR A 336 1.25 7.73 29.95
N GLN A 337 0.15 8.48 29.99
CA GLN A 337 -1.00 8.23 30.89
C GLN A 337 -2.16 7.47 30.23
N HIS A 338 -1.94 6.85 29.07
CA HIS A 338 -3.00 6.19 28.29
C HIS A 338 -3.62 4.97 29.00
N VAL A 339 -4.94 4.86 28.89
CA VAL A 339 -5.75 3.74 29.44
C VAL A 339 -5.20 2.37 29.08
N LYS A 340 -4.78 2.17 27.83
CA LYS A 340 -4.33 0.86 27.33
C LYS A 340 -3.11 0.34 28.11
N VAL A 341 -2.28 1.23 28.64
CA VAL A 341 -1.16 0.85 29.52
C VAL A 341 -1.68 0.36 30.87
N TRP A 342 -2.63 1.06 31.48
CA TRP A 342 -3.25 0.62 32.73
C TRP A 342 -4.01 -0.70 32.59
N ILE A 343 -4.82 -0.86 31.54
CA ILE A 343 -5.52 -2.13 31.26
C ILE A 343 -4.52 -3.28 31.05
N SER A 344 -3.45 -3.06 30.27
CA SER A 344 -2.43 -4.11 30.09
C SER A 344 -1.66 -4.42 31.38
N TYR A 345 -1.43 -3.45 32.26
CA TYR A 345 -0.82 -3.68 33.58
C TYR A 345 -1.73 -4.50 34.51
N CYS A 346 -3.04 -4.22 34.51
CA CYS A 346 -4.03 -5.05 35.21
C CYS A 346 -4.08 -6.48 34.64
N GLN A 347 -4.14 -6.63 33.30
CA GLN A 347 -4.10 -7.95 32.64
C GLN A 347 -2.82 -8.73 32.98
N PHE A 348 -1.68 -8.05 33.05
CA PHE A 348 -0.41 -8.62 33.50
C PHE A 348 -0.49 -9.14 34.94
N GLU A 349 -0.91 -8.35 35.93
CA GLU A 349 -1.04 -8.83 37.32
C GLU A 349 -2.06 -9.99 37.45
N LEU A 350 -3.07 -10.07 36.58
CA LEU A 350 -4.01 -11.21 36.53
C LEU A 350 -3.39 -12.48 35.94
N SER A 351 -2.43 -12.35 35.02
CA SER A 351 -1.69 -13.49 34.44
C SER A 351 -0.73 -14.16 35.41
N ILE A 352 -0.40 -13.51 36.53
CA ILE A 352 0.48 -14.06 37.57
C ILE A 352 -0.33 -14.93 38.54
N ASP A 353 0.00 -16.23 38.62
CA ASP A 353 -0.56 -17.14 39.63
C ASP A 353 0.10 -16.90 41.01
N THR A 354 -0.36 -15.86 41.70
CA THR A 354 -0.03 -15.58 43.11
C THR A 354 -1.28 -15.21 43.89
N ASP A 355 -1.42 -15.64 45.14
CA ASP A 355 -2.60 -15.39 45.98
C ASP A 355 -2.93 -13.88 46.14
N GLU A 356 -1.92 -13.02 46.08
CA GLU A 356 -2.08 -11.56 46.15
C GLU A 356 -2.53 -10.88 44.84
N ARG A 357 -2.63 -11.61 43.71
CA ARG A 357 -2.91 -11.04 42.37
C ARG A 357 -4.15 -10.16 42.34
N LEU A 358 -5.21 -10.58 43.03
CA LEU A 358 -6.49 -9.87 43.06
C LEU A 358 -6.41 -8.57 43.86
N GLN A 359 -5.60 -8.55 44.92
CA GLN A 359 -5.41 -7.35 45.73
C GLN A 359 -4.51 -6.34 45.01
N ARG A 360 -3.48 -6.81 44.31
CA ARG A 360 -2.60 -5.96 43.49
C ARG A 360 -3.31 -5.40 42.26
N CYS A 361 -4.05 -6.23 41.52
CA CYS A 361 -4.85 -5.76 40.37
C CYS A 361 -5.88 -4.69 40.78
N ARG A 362 -6.55 -4.85 41.93
CA ARG A 362 -7.43 -3.80 42.51
C ARG A 362 -6.68 -2.51 42.83
N GLN A 363 -5.49 -2.60 43.43
CA GLN A 363 -4.65 -1.42 43.69
C GLN A 363 -4.25 -0.71 42.40
N VAL A 364 -3.93 -1.45 41.33
CA VAL A 364 -3.63 -0.86 40.02
C VAL A 364 -4.86 -0.16 39.43
N TYR A 365 -6.05 -0.75 39.49
CA TYR A 365 -7.28 -0.07 39.06
C TYR A 365 -7.61 1.19 39.90
N GLU A 366 -7.37 1.16 41.21
CA GLU A 366 -7.52 2.33 42.08
C GLU A 366 -6.50 3.45 41.78
N GLU A 367 -5.24 3.09 41.51
CA GLU A 367 -4.20 4.02 41.06
C GLU A 367 -4.52 4.61 39.68
N ALA A 368 -5.01 3.77 38.75
CA ALA A 368 -5.43 4.17 37.42
C ALA A 368 -6.60 5.17 37.45
N ASN A 369 -7.66 4.90 38.23
CA ASN A 369 -8.80 5.81 38.36
C ASN A 369 -8.38 7.18 38.96
N LYS A 370 -7.44 7.18 39.92
CA LYS A 370 -6.88 8.43 40.48
C LYS A 370 -6.01 9.20 39.46
N GLY A 371 -5.20 8.51 38.67
CA GLY A 371 -4.42 9.14 37.59
C GLY A 371 -5.32 9.77 36.53
N LEU A 372 -6.28 8.98 36.01
CA LEU A 372 -7.19 9.42 34.96
C LEU A 372 -8.25 10.43 35.42
N GLN A 373 -8.44 10.66 36.71
CA GLN A 373 -9.25 11.79 37.20
C GLN A 373 -8.63 13.15 36.81
N SER A 374 -7.32 13.20 36.54
CA SER A 374 -6.64 14.41 36.04
C SER A 374 -6.63 14.55 34.51
N CYS A 375 -7.06 13.53 33.78
CA CYS A 375 -7.14 13.55 32.31
C CYS A 375 -8.48 14.15 31.85
N GLU A 376 -8.44 15.00 30.82
CA GLU A 376 -9.65 15.62 30.24
C GLU A 376 -10.52 14.61 29.46
N GLU A 377 -9.92 13.50 29.00
CA GLU A 377 -10.60 12.46 28.22
C GLU A 377 -11.43 11.50 29.10
N LYS A 378 -12.71 11.84 29.23
CA LYS A 378 -13.70 11.05 29.98
C LYS A 378 -13.99 9.66 29.39
N GLU A 379 -13.87 9.50 28.07
CA GLU A 379 -14.09 8.23 27.39
C GLU A 379 -12.97 7.22 27.72
N GLU A 380 -11.74 7.71 27.85
CA GLU A 380 -10.61 6.93 28.33
C GLU A 380 -10.89 6.37 29.74
N ARG A 381 -11.32 7.24 30.67
CA ARG A 381 -11.69 6.82 32.03
C ARG A 381 -12.89 5.86 32.06
N LEU A 382 -13.86 5.99 31.15
CA LEU A 382 -14.96 5.03 31.02
C LEU A 382 -14.46 3.62 30.66
N MET A 383 -13.61 3.49 29.62
CA MET A 383 -13.07 2.19 29.20
C MET A 383 -12.32 1.48 30.34
N LEU A 384 -11.57 2.23 31.15
CA LEU A 384 -10.93 1.70 32.35
C LEU A 384 -11.96 1.13 33.35
N LEU A 385 -13.02 1.88 33.67
CA LEU A 385 -14.04 1.44 34.63
C LEU A 385 -14.90 0.28 34.10
N GLU A 386 -15.14 0.20 32.80
CA GLU A 386 -15.77 -0.97 32.17
C GLU A 386 -14.88 -2.21 32.34
N SER A 387 -13.57 -2.10 32.06
CA SER A 387 -12.64 -3.22 32.29
C SER A 387 -12.52 -3.63 33.77
N TRP A 388 -12.64 -2.68 34.71
CA TRP A 388 -12.67 -2.97 36.14
C TRP A 388 -13.99 -3.63 36.57
N ARG A 389 -15.13 -3.22 36.00
CA ARG A 389 -16.42 -3.88 36.22
C ARG A 389 -16.34 -5.33 35.78
N ASP A 390 -15.89 -5.58 34.56
CA ASP A 390 -15.84 -6.92 33.98
C ASP A 390 -14.94 -7.84 34.80
N PHE A 391 -13.79 -7.34 35.26
CA PHE A 391 -12.92 -8.05 36.21
C PHE A 391 -13.60 -8.40 37.56
N GLU A 392 -14.31 -7.46 38.19
CA GLU A 392 -15.04 -7.75 39.43
C GLU A 392 -16.32 -8.59 39.19
N GLU A 393 -16.87 -8.63 37.98
CA GLU A 393 -17.95 -9.56 37.63
C GLU A 393 -17.44 -11.01 37.50
N GLU A 394 -16.23 -11.22 36.99
CA GLU A 394 -15.59 -12.54 36.93
C GLU A 394 -15.04 -13.03 38.27
N VAL A 395 -14.46 -12.15 39.11
CA VAL A 395 -13.66 -12.56 40.30
C VAL A 395 -14.07 -11.87 41.61
N GLY A 396 -14.99 -10.91 41.55
CA GLY A 396 -15.33 -10.05 42.68
C GLY A 396 -16.33 -10.64 43.67
N THR A 397 -16.31 -10.11 44.90
CA THR A 397 -17.42 -10.27 45.84
C THR A 397 -18.49 -9.21 45.56
N PHE A 398 -19.75 -9.51 45.89
CA PHE A 398 -20.90 -8.60 45.70
C PHE A 398 -20.64 -7.16 46.20
N THR A 399 -19.94 -7.01 47.33
CA THR A 399 -19.54 -5.72 47.91
C THR A 399 -18.60 -4.89 47.03
N ASN A 400 -17.73 -5.54 46.25
CA ASN A 400 -16.76 -4.87 45.37
C ASN A 400 -17.40 -4.54 44.02
N GLN A 401 -18.23 -5.45 43.49
CA GLN A 401 -19.09 -5.18 42.33
C GLN A 401 -19.98 -3.96 42.58
N GLU A 402 -20.63 -3.85 43.74
CA GLU A 402 -21.40 -2.65 44.10
C GLU A 402 -20.54 -1.37 44.18
N ARG A 403 -19.28 -1.45 44.60
CA ARG A 403 -18.37 -0.30 44.65
C ARG A 403 -18.01 0.18 43.26
N VAL A 404 -17.59 -0.72 42.36
CA VAL A 404 -17.28 -0.35 40.97
C VAL A 404 -18.52 0.15 40.24
N ARG A 405 -19.69 -0.46 40.46
CA ARG A 405 -20.97 0.04 39.91
C ARG A 405 -21.34 1.46 40.36
N LYS A 406 -20.93 1.88 41.56
CA LYS A 406 -21.11 3.26 42.06
C LYS A 406 -20.08 4.26 41.52
N LEU A 407 -19.01 3.79 40.86
CA LEU A 407 -17.99 4.63 40.21
C LEU A 407 -18.27 4.85 38.72
N LEU A 408 -19.06 3.99 38.07
CA LEU A 408 -19.43 4.12 36.67
C LEU A 408 -20.14 5.46 36.40
N PRO A 409 -19.82 6.16 35.29
CA PRO A 409 -20.43 7.43 34.96
C PRO A 409 -21.86 7.27 34.42
N GLU A 410 -22.70 8.26 34.71
CA GLU A 410 -23.98 8.38 34.04
C GLU A 410 -23.79 9.01 32.65
N LYS A 411 -24.37 8.39 31.62
CA LYS A 411 -24.33 8.88 30.24
C LYS A 411 -25.45 9.89 30.03
N VAL A 412 -25.11 11.18 30.08
CA VAL A 412 -26.08 12.28 29.98
C VAL A 412 -26.02 12.91 28.59
N LYS A 413 -27.20 13.09 27.96
CA LYS A 413 -27.32 13.88 26.73
C LYS A 413 -27.11 15.36 27.05
N LYS A 414 -26.12 15.99 26.44
CA LYS A 414 -25.92 17.45 26.48
C LYS A 414 -26.04 18.03 25.08
N ARG A 415 -26.42 19.29 25.00
CA ARG A 415 -26.50 20.06 23.75
C ARG A 415 -25.42 21.13 23.77
N ARG A 416 -24.50 21.11 22.80
CA ARG A 416 -23.56 22.22 22.57
C ARG A 416 -24.08 23.09 21.43
N LYS A 417 -23.91 24.41 21.54
CA LYS A 417 -24.10 25.29 20.39
C LYS A 417 -22.92 25.11 19.45
N ILE A 418 -23.19 24.96 18.15
CA ILE A 418 -22.18 25.13 17.11
C ILE A 418 -22.24 26.59 16.66
N THR A 419 -21.10 27.26 16.65
CA THR A 419 -20.91 28.55 15.96
C THR A 419 -20.33 28.28 14.57
N ALA A 420 -20.92 28.86 13.52
CA ALA A 420 -20.30 28.89 12.20
C ALA A 420 -19.01 29.75 12.22
N GLU A 421 -18.19 29.70 11.15
CA GLU A 421 -17.00 30.55 11.02
C GLU A 421 -17.33 32.05 11.06
N ASP A 422 -18.56 32.44 10.65
CA ASP A 422 -19.09 33.81 10.74
C ASP A 422 -19.62 34.19 12.14
N GLY A 423 -19.43 33.35 13.16
CA GLY A 423 -19.88 33.61 14.54
C GLY A 423 -21.40 33.57 14.76
N SER A 424 -22.18 33.15 13.76
CA SER A 424 -23.63 32.94 13.88
C SER A 424 -23.97 31.57 14.49
N ASP A 425 -25.07 31.51 15.25
CA ASP A 425 -25.57 30.30 15.91
C ASP A 425 -26.04 29.26 14.86
N ALA A 426 -25.19 28.28 14.56
CA ALA A 426 -25.44 27.24 13.54
C ALA A 426 -26.25 26.05 14.07
N GLY A 427 -26.91 26.20 15.21
CA GLY A 427 -27.77 25.19 15.84
C GLY A 427 -27.15 24.48 17.05
N TRP A 428 -27.85 23.44 17.50
CA TRP A 428 -27.48 22.63 18.66
C TRP A 428 -27.09 21.22 18.23
N GLU A 429 -25.91 20.75 18.64
CA GLU A 429 -25.49 19.37 18.48
C GLU A 429 -25.71 18.60 19.78
N GLU A 430 -26.48 17.50 19.71
CA GLU A 430 -26.59 16.53 20.80
C GLU A 430 -25.31 15.70 20.88
N TYR A 431 -24.56 15.85 21.97
CA TYR A 431 -23.42 15.00 22.29
C TYR A 431 -23.65 14.30 23.64
N TYR A 432 -23.07 13.11 23.80
CA TYR A 432 -23.11 12.41 25.07
C TYR A 432 -21.94 12.88 25.93
N ASP A 433 -22.22 13.35 27.14
CA ASP A 433 -21.21 13.66 28.15
C ASP A 433 -21.33 12.64 29.29
N TYR A 434 -20.18 12.10 29.71
CA TYR A 434 -20.10 11.17 30.82
C TYR A 434 -19.88 11.95 32.11
N ILE A 435 -20.73 11.73 33.11
CA ILE A 435 -20.63 12.39 34.42
C ILE A 435 -20.28 11.32 35.45
N PHE A 436 -19.04 11.35 35.94
CA PHE A 436 -18.61 10.51 37.04
C PHE A 436 -19.21 11.02 38.36
N PRO A 437 -19.77 10.15 39.23
CA PRO A 437 -20.40 10.57 40.48
C PRO A 437 -19.49 11.38 41.42
N GLU A 438 -18.17 11.12 41.39
CA GLU A 438 -17.18 11.85 42.19
C GLU A 438 -16.93 13.28 41.66
N ASP A 439 -16.95 13.50 40.35
CA ASP A 439 -16.77 14.83 39.76
C ASP A 439 -18.06 15.66 39.83
N ALA A 440 -19.22 15.01 39.90
CA ALA A 440 -20.48 15.66 40.24
C ALA A 440 -20.49 16.23 41.67
N ALA A 441 -19.79 15.60 42.61
CA ALA A 441 -19.60 16.14 43.97
C ALA A 441 -18.72 17.41 43.98
N ASN A 442 -17.81 17.54 43.00
CA ASN A 442 -16.99 18.74 42.80
C ASN A 442 -17.74 19.90 42.09
N GLN A 443 -19.02 19.75 41.74
CA GLN A 443 -19.88 20.85 41.29
C GLN A 443 -20.92 21.25 42.36
N PRO A 444 -20.53 22.01 43.40
CA PRO A 444 -21.42 22.36 44.51
C PRO A 444 -22.64 23.22 44.10
N ASN A 445 -22.58 23.86 42.93
CA ASN A 445 -23.46 24.99 42.62
C ASN A 445 -24.65 24.66 41.70
N LEU A 446 -24.79 23.47 41.10
CA LEU A 446 -25.97 23.18 40.28
C LEU A 446 -27.27 23.11 41.11
N LYS A 447 -27.22 22.48 42.30
CA LYS A 447 -28.36 22.46 43.22
C LYS A 447 -28.69 23.85 43.77
N LEU A 448 -27.65 24.64 44.10
CA LEU A 448 -27.84 26.01 44.58
C LEU A 448 -28.45 26.91 43.49
N LEU A 449 -27.99 26.81 42.24
CA LEU A 449 -28.53 27.56 41.11
C LEU A 449 -29.95 27.11 40.74
N ALA A 450 -30.26 25.82 40.85
CA ALA A 450 -31.62 25.30 40.66
C ALA A 450 -32.57 25.80 41.77
N MET A 451 -32.13 25.83 43.03
CA MET A 451 -32.90 26.41 44.14
C MET A 451 -33.05 27.92 44.00
N ALA A 452 -32.01 28.65 43.58
CA ALA A 452 -32.09 30.08 43.30
C ALA A 452 -33.03 30.40 42.12
N LYS A 453 -33.10 29.54 41.10
CA LYS A 453 -34.06 29.67 40.00
C LYS A 453 -35.50 29.36 40.45
N MET A 454 -35.70 28.40 41.35
CA MET A 454 -37.01 28.15 41.95
C MET A 454 -37.44 29.29 42.87
N TRP A 455 -36.53 29.84 43.69
CA TRP A 455 -36.79 31.01 44.53
C TRP A 455 -37.11 32.25 43.70
N LYS A 456 -36.34 32.54 42.64
CA LYS A 456 -36.70 33.64 41.73
C LYS A 456 -38.05 33.42 41.05
N LYS A 457 -38.41 32.17 40.72
CA LYS A 457 -39.75 31.89 40.17
C LYS A 457 -40.86 32.05 41.23
N GLN A 458 -40.56 31.84 42.51
CA GLN A 458 -41.50 32.14 43.59
C GLN A 458 -41.63 33.64 43.79
N GLN A 459 -40.53 34.39 43.82
CA GLN A 459 -40.57 35.86 43.85
C GLN A 459 -41.35 36.45 42.68
N GLN A 460 -41.23 35.92 41.47
CA GLN A 460 -42.03 36.42 40.35
C GLN A 460 -43.53 36.10 40.48
N VAL A 461 -43.91 35.06 41.23
CA VAL A 461 -45.32 34.77 41.54
C VAL A 461 -45.79 35.62 42.72
N GLU A 462 -44.93 35.90 43.70
CA GLU A 462 -45.21 36.84 44.79
C GLU A 462 -45.30 38.29 44.25
N GLU A 463 -44.47 38.69 43.28
CA GLU A 463 -44.55 39.97 42.56
C GLU A 463 -45.80 40.04 41.67
N GLU A 464 -46.18 38.96 40.97
CA GLU A 464 -47.45 38.87 40.21
C GLU A 464 -48.69 38.89 41.15
N GLU A 465 -48.62 38.29 42.33
CA GLU A 465 -49.70 38.34 43.36
C GLU A 465 -49.76 39.72 44.06
N GLU A 466 -48.64 40.39 44.33
CA GLU A 466 -48.60 41.77 44.88
C GLU A 466 -49.07 42.81 43.85
N GLU A 467 -48.77 42.66 42.55
CA GLU A 467 -49.32 43.51 41.48
C GLU A 467 -50.85 43.31 41.31
N GLU A 468 -51.38 42.08 41.48
CA GLU A 468 -52.83 41.83 41.51
C GLU A 468 -53.51 42.43 42.78
N GLU A 469 -52.84 42.47 43.94
CA GLU A 469 -53.36 43.13 45.15
C GLU A 469 -53.30 44.68 45.08
N GLU A 470 -52.27 45.28 44.48
CA GLU A 470 -52.21 46.74 44.26
C GLU A 470 -53.26 47.23 43.24
N GLU A 471 -53.58 46.45 42.20
CA GLU A 471 -54.69 46.76 41.28
C GLU A 471 -56.08 46.69 41.98
N GLU A 472 -56.28 45.85 43.00
CA GLU A 472 -57.53 45.85 43.80
C GLU A 472 -57.61 47.01 44.83
N GLU A 473 -56.49 47.53 45.35
CA GLU A 473 -56.50 48.68 46.28
C GLU A 473 -56.70 50.04 45.57
N ASP A 474 -56.11 50.26 44.39
CA ASP A 474 -56.27 51.52 43.62
C ASP A 474 -57.73 51.73 43.15
N ASP A 475 -58.48 50.66 42.89
CA ASP A 475 -59.90 50.68 42.50
C ASP A 475 -60.84 51.14 43.67
N GLU A 476 -60.39 51.09 44.93
CA GLU A 476 -61.15 51.61 46.08
C GLU A 476 -60.93 53.11 46.37
N GLU A 477 -59.79 53.71 45.99
CA GLU A 477 -59.48 55.11 46.32
C GLU A 477 -60.14 56.17 45.40
N GLU A 478 -60.56 55.85 44.17
CA GLU A 478 -61.17 56.84 43.25
C GLU A 478 -62.55 57.39 43.72
N GLN A 479 -63.20 56.80 44.75
CA GLN A 479 -64.50 57.26 45.24
C GLN A 479 -64.47 58.42 46.27
N LYS A 480 -63.70 59.50 46.04
CA LYS A 480 -63.96 60.87 46.58
C LYS A 480 -63.12 61.98 45.91
N VAL A 481 -63.76 62.87 45.13
CA VAL A 481 -63.75 64.36 45.24
C VAL A 481 -64.44 65.01 43.99
N PRO A 482 -65.17 66.15 44.12
CA PRO A 482 -66.12 66.63 43.09
C PRO A 482 -65.58 67.79 42.18
N PRO A 483 -66.35 68.29 41.18
CA PRO A 483 -65.80 68.57 39.83
C PRO A 483 -65.58 70.06 39.46
N ARG A 484 -64.88 70.30 38.34
CA ARG A 484 -64.97 71.57 37.58
C ARG A 484 -64.70 71.43 36.07
N ALA A 485 -65.74 71.74 35.29
CA ALA A 485 -65.81 71.87 33.82
C ALA A 485 -65.07 73.13 33.27
N GLU A 486 -64.80 73.35 31.98
CA GLU A 486 -64.91 72.57 30.71
C GLU A 486 -64.07 73.31 29.61
N GLU A 487 -63.31 72.56 28.79
CA GLU A 487 -63.30 72.55 27.30
C GLU A 487 -63.03 73.83 26.42
N PRO A 488 -62.62 73.71 25.12
CA PRO A 488 -62.99 72.65 24.15
C PRO A 488 -61.90 71.99 23.27
N GLN A 489 -62.40 70.99 22.55
CA GLN A 489 -61.79 69.90 21.77
C GLN A 489 -61.21 70.30 20.40
N GLU A 490 -60.39 69.43 19.79
CA GLU A 490 -60.83 68.59 18.65
C GLU A 490 -59.79 67.55 18.18
N ASN A 491 -60.23 66.28 18.14
CA ASN A 491 -59.97 65.21 17.13
C ASN A 491 -58.54 64.85 16.67
N SER A 492 -58.23 63.57 16.40
CA SER A 492 -59.05 62.33 16.44
C SER A 492 -58.16 61.09 16.33
N GLU A 493 -58.60 59.97 16.94
CA GLU A 493 -58.44 58.57 16.48
C GLU A 493 -57.04 58.07 16.05
N ALA A 494 -56.57 56.86 16.33
CA ALA A 494 -56.93 55.70 17.14
C ALA A 494 -55.91 54.64 16.66
N GLU A 495 -55.44 53.78 17.57
CA GLU A 495 -55.21 52.33 17.36
C GLU A 495 -54.39 51.82 16.14
N GLU A 496 -53.48 50.85 16.25
CA GLU A 496 -52.93 50.13 17.41
C GLU A 496 -51.66 49.37 16.97
N GLN A 497 -50.92 48.85 17.95
CA GLN A 497 -50.08 47.63 17.88
C GLN A 497 -49.14 47.40 16.66
N ASP A 498 -47.83 47.46 16.96
CA ASP A 498 -46.80 46.49 16.52
C ASP A 498 -46.53 46.28 14.99
N PRO A 499 -45.49 45.49 14.62
CA PRO A 499 -44.11 45.47 15.12
C PRO A 499 -43.12 45.69 13.95
N ALA A 500 -41.84 45.32 14.14
CA ALA A 500 -40.81 45.20 13.08
C ALA A 500 -40.40 46.57 12.44
N ASP A 501 -39.48 46.67 11.49
CA ASP A 501 -38.71 45.66 10.77
C ASP A 501 -37.30 46.21 10.42
N THR A 502 -36.40 45.27 10.14
CA THR A 502 -35.10 45.29 9.42
C THR A 502 -34.63 46.51 8.58
N LYS A 503 -33.37 46.34 8.12
CA LYS A 503 -32.74 46.90 6.91
C LYS A 503 -32.08 48.29 7.10
N GLN A 504 -31.07 48.67 6.31
CA GLN A 504 -30.53 48.04 5.10
C GLN A 504 -29.00 48.23 4.98
N LYS A 505 -28.36 47.29 4.26
CA LYS A 505 -27.35 47.46 3.18
C LYS A 505 -26.57 48.79 3.13
N GLU A 506 -25.26 48.78 2.89
CA GLU A 506 -24.63 48.45 1.59
C GLU A 506 -23.30 47.69 1.81
N ILE A 507 -22.98 46.59 1.13
CA ILE A 507 -22.72 46.34 -0.32
C ILE A 507 -21.25 46.59 -0.71
N ASP A 508 -20.78 45.67 -1.56
CA ASP A 508 -19.51 45.55 -2.31
C ASP A 508 -18.28 44.99 -1.57
N ASP A 509 -17.52 44.03 -2.11
CA ASP A 509 -17.66 43.10 -3.25
C ASP A 509 -16.41 42.19 -3.19
N ARG A 510 -16.56 40.90 -3.56
CA ARG A 510 -15.67 40.10 -4.46
C ARG A 510 -14.14 40.09 -4.29
N ASP A 511 -13.38 39.03 -4.56
CA ASP A 511 -13.57 37.61 -4.95
C ASP A 511 -12.21 36.91 -4.58
N ASP A 512 -11.90 35.62 -4.77
CA ASP A 512 -12.37 34.61 -5.73
C ASP A 512 -12.09 33.18 -5.18
N VAL A 513 -12.82 32.16 -5.66
CA VAL A 513 -12.51 30.72 -5.51
C VAL A 513 -12.88 30.02 -6.80
N ASP A 514 -11.99 29.18 -7.35
CA ASP A 514 -12.28 28.42 -8.57
C ASP A 514 -12.09 26.91 -8.35
N GLU A 515 -13.06 26.12 -8.84
CA GLU A 515 -13.22 24.69 -8.57
C GLU A 515 -12.69 23.77 -9.70
N SER A 516 -12.64 22.47 -9.36
CA SER A 516 -13.03 21.34 -10.23
C SER A 516 -11.91 20.70 -11.06
N SER A 517 -11.97 19.42 -11.50
CA SER A 517 -13.01 18.37 -11.45
C SER A 517 -12.37 16.98 -11.65
N SER A 518 -13.06 15.87 -11.32
CA SER A 518 -13.33 14.70 -12.22
C SER A 518 -13.58 13.33 -11.53
N SER A 519 -14.86 12.93 -11.46
CA SER A 519 -15.45 11.62 -11.86
C SER A 519 -14.81 10.24 -11.53
N SER A 520 -15.51 9.49 -10.65
CA SER A 520 -16.04 8.10 -10.82
C SER A 520 -15.22 6.95 -11.45
N SER A 521 -15.20 5.80 -10.75
CA SER A 521 -15.80 4.53 -11.24
C SER A 521 -15.93 3.48 -10.12
N SER A 522 -16.95 2.63 -10.24
CA SER A 522 -17.38 1.58 -9.30
C SER A 522 -16.80 0.21 -9.61
N GLU A 523 -16.63 -0.66 -8.60
CA GLU A 523 -17.06 -2.08 -8.68
C GLU A 523 -17.05 -2.73 -7.28
N SER A 524 -18.08 -3.51 -6.98
CA SER A 524 -18.29 -4.25 -5.73
C SER A 524 -18.75 -5.67 -6.09
N GLU A 525 -17.99 -6.69 -5.72
CA GLU A 525 -18.34 -8.08 -6.02
C GLU A 525 -19.27 -8.67 -4.95
N ASP A 526 -20.33 -9.31 -5.42
CA ASP A 526 -21.42 -9.87 -4.62
C ASP A 526 -21.22 -11.38 -4.36
N GLN A 527 -21.87 -11.92 -3.34
CA GLN A 527 -21.82 -13.37 -3.02
C GLN A 527 -23.17 -14.05 -3.27
N THR A 528 -23.11 -15.36 -3.55
CA THR A 528 -24.24 -16.31 -3.67
C THR A 528 -25.08 -16.16 -4.96
N GLU A 529 -25.76 -17.19 -5.49
CA GLU A 529 -26.12 -18.53 -5.00
C GLU A 529 -25.94 -19.61 -6.09
N GLN A 530 -25.89 -20.90 -5.70
CA GLN A 530 -26.99 -21.84 -6.03
C GLN A 530 -26.83 -23.21 -5.34
N THR A 531 -27.96 -23.82 -5.00
CA THR A 531 -28.07 -25.03 -4.16
C THR A 531 -28.72 -26.21 -4.88
N LYS A 532 -28.33 -27.43 -4.45
CA LYS A 532 -29.10 -28.71 -4.47
C LYS A 532 -29.44 -29.38 -5.81
N THR A 533 -28.92 -30.61 -5.96
CA THR A 533 -29.60 -31.92 -6.11
C THR A 533 -28.49 -32.98 -6.20
N ASP A 534 -28.62 -34.27 -5.90
CA ASP A 534 -29.50 -35.01 -4.98
C ASP A 534 -28.72 -36.29 -4.55
N ALA A 535 -29.24 -37.07 -3.60
CA ALA A 535 -28.59 -38.28 -3.11
C ALA A 535 -28.79 -39.51 -4.02
N ASP A 536 -27.79 -40.40 -4.13
CA ASP A 536 -27.88 -41.80 -3.70
C ASP A 536 -26.56 -42.60 -3.91
N ARG A 537 -26.45 -43.71 -3.17
CA ARG A 537 -25.72 -44.99 -3.35
C ARG A 537 -24.78 -45.17 -4.58
N ASP A 538 -23.66 -45.92 -4.51
CA ASP A 538 -23.25 -47.04 -3.63
C ASP A 538 -21.81 -46.91 -3.09
#